data_AF-A0A8X8W4I7-F1
#
_entry.id   AF-A0A8X8W4I7-F1
#
_cell.length_a   1.000
_cell.length_b   1.000
_cell.length_c   1.000
_cell.angle_alpha   90.00
_cell.angle_beta   90.00
_cell.angle_gamma   90.00
#
_symmetry.space_group_name_H-M   'P 1'
#
loop_
_entity.id
_entity.type
_entity.pdbx_description
1 polymer ?
#
loop_
_entity_poly.entity_id
_entity_poly.type
_entity_poly.pdbx_seq_one_letter_code
_entity_poly.pdbx_strand_id
1 'polypeptide(L)'
;MKNPTERGNSGWEMERDIVIQLGILMLTLAIFYLLLLHTLPKRSKSRTNNQAHRHFIAGAQLLARARSTKTKSFSFTLAKSALDEADKALALDPRDPAAHILKAMAQTLMGHKAPALKSLDVALSPPAAKALSHREKGDALVRRADLLIGLNRKRRVDSALADLEEAVGLSPDNSRGFLFVGPLL
;
A
#
# COMPACT_ATOMS: atom_id res chain seq x y z
N MET A 1 56.10 -61.95 9.16
CA MET A 1 55.39 -61.86 10.46
C MET A 1 54.66 -60.53 10.50
N LYS A 2 53.31 -60.53 10.42
CA LYS A 2 52.50 -59.31 10.43
C LYS A 2 51.76 -59.26 11.77
N ASN A 3 51.95 -58.19 12.55
CA ASN A 3 51.44 -58.07 13.91
C ASN A 3 49.90 -58.16 13.94
N PRO A 4 49.30 -58.93 14.87
CA PRO A 4 47.86 -59.17 14.91
C PRO A 4 47.05 -58.00 15.52
N THR A 5 47.67 -56.89 15.89
CA THR A 5 47.03 -55.76 16.60
C THR A 5 46.32 -54.75 15.69
N GLU A 6 46.53 -54.74 14.38
CA GLU A 6 45.90 -53.74 13.48
C GLU A 6 44.46 -54.08 13.07
N ARG A 7 44.01 -55.32 13.29
CA ARG A 7 42.68 -55.76 12.85
C ARG A 7 41.53 -55.27 13.74
N GLY A 8 41.84 -54.85 14.97
CA GLY A 8 40.85 -54.36 15.93
C GLY A 8 40.61 -52.85 15.88
N ASN A 9 41.52 -52.06 15.30
CA ASN A 9 41.44 -50.60 15.29
C ASN A 9 40.64 -50.05 14.10
N SER A 10 40.61 -50.80 12.98
CA SER A 10 39.95 -50.40 11.73
C SER A 10 38.42 -50.46 11.79
N GLY A 11 37.84 -51.30 12.65
CA GLY A 11 36.38 -51.37 12.85
C GLY A 11 35.81 -50.08 13.47
N TRP A 12 36.46 -49.58 14.52
CA TRP A 12 36.08 -48.33 15.19
C TRP A 12 36.37 -47.10 14.32
N GLU A 13 37.34 -47.17 13.42
CA GLU A 13 37.60 -46.11 12.44
C GLU A 13 36.50 -46.03 11.39
N MET A 14 36.09 -47.17 10.81
CA MET A 14 34.98 -47.20 9.84
C MET A 14 33.65 -46.77 10.45
N GLU A 15 33.33 -47.18 11.68
CA GLU A 15 32.10 -46.74 12.36
C GLU A 15 32.09 -45.22 12.63
N ARG A 16 33.24 -44.65 13.02
CA ARG A 16 33.39 -43.19 13.20
C ARG A 16 33.23 -42.45 11.88
N ASP A 17 33.82 -42.94 10.81
CA ASP A 17 33.72 -42.33 9.48
C ASP A 17 32.28 -42.33 8.96
N ILE A 18 31.53 -43.42 9.19
CA ILE A 18 30.10 -43.51 8.84
C ILE A 18 29.26 -42.50 9.63
N VAL A 19 29.50 -42.36 10.93
CA VAL A 19 28.78 -41.38 11.78
C VAL A 19 29.07 -39.94 11.35
N ILE A 20 30.33 -39.63 11.04
CA ILE A 20 30.73 -38.31 10.53
C ILE A 20 30.07 -38.04 9.17
N GLN A 21 30.06 -39.03 8.27
CA GLN A 21 29.46 -38.90 6.95
C GLN A 21 27.94 -38.69 7.01
N LEU A 22 27.25 -39.39 7.92
CA LEU A 22 25.81 -39.17 8.18
C LEU A 22 25.53 -37.79 8.77
N GLY A 23 26.40 -37.30 9.66
CA GLY A 23 26.30 -35.94 10.20
C GLY A 23 26.41 -34.86 9.13
N ILE A 24 27.38 -35.00 8.21
CA ILE A 24 27.57 -34.08 7.09
C ILE A 24 26.37 -34.13 6.12
N LEU A 25 25.86 -35.33 5.84
CA LEU A 25 24.66 -35.51 5.01
C LEU A 25 23.43 -34.80 5.61
N MET A 26 23.19 -34.97 6.91
CA MET A 26 22.09 -34.31 7.60
C MET A 26 22.24 -32.79 7.60
N LEU A 27 23.46 -32.29 7.81
CA LEU A 27 23.74 -30.86 7.82
C LEU A 27 23.56 -30.23 6.43
N THR A 28 24.05 -30.88 5.39
CA THR A 28 23.85 -30.44 3.99
C THR A 28 22.38 -30.47 3.59
N LEU A 29 21.63 -31.49 3.99
CA LEU A 29 20.20 -31.57 3.76
C LEU A 29 19.43 -30.46 4.49
N ALA A 30 19.81 -30.16 5.73
CA ALA A 30 19.21 -29.08 6.52
C ALA A 30 19.49 -27.70 5.90
N ILE A 31 20.73 -27.44 5.47
CA ILE A 31 21.09 -26.20 4.76
C ILE A 31 20.33 -26.11 3.44
N PHE A 32 20.24 -27.20 2.67
CA PHE A 32 19.48 -27.24 1.42
C PHE A 32 17.98 -26.96 1.66
N TYR A 33 17.40 -27.52 2.71
CA TYR A 33 16.01 -27.25 3.11
C TYR A 33 15.80 -25.79 3.52
N LEU A 34 16.71 -25.21 4.31
CA LEU A 34 16.67 -23.79 4.69
C LEU A 34 16.81 -22.86 3.47
N LEU A 35 17.71 -23.20 2.53
CA LEU A 35 17.85 -22.50 1.26
C LEU A 35 16.58 -22.64 0.41
N LEU A 36 15.94 -23.81 0.39
CA LEU A 36 14.68 -24.04 -0.33
C LEU A 36 13.53 -23.20 0.27
N LEU A 37 13.43 -23.09 1.60
CA LEU A 37 12.48 -22.20 2.26
C LEU A 37 12.74 -20.72 1.96
N HIS A 38 14.00 -20.29 1.87
CA HIS A 38 14.35 -18.91 1.53
C HIS A 38 14.16 -18.60 0.03
N THR A 39 14.35 -19.59 -0.84
CA THR A 39 14.22 -19.44 -2.30
C THR A 39 12.80 -19.60 -2.80
N LEU A 40 11.86 -20.12 -2.00
CA LEU A 40 10.42 -20.02 -2.29
C LEU A 40 10.02 -18.53 -2.24
N PRO A 41 9.82 -17.88 -3.40
CA PRO A 41 9.54 -16.47 -3.41
C PRO A 41 8.12 -16.25 -2.87
N LYS A 42 7.88 -15.10 -2.24
CA LYS A 42 6.54 -14.54 -1.94
C LYS A 42 5.74 -14.21 -3.22
N ARG A 43 5.81 -15.07 -4.24
CA ARG A 43 5.32 -14.91 -5.62
C ARG A 43 3.81 -14.67 -5.68
N SER A 44 3.05 -15.27 -4.78
CA SER A 44 1.60 -15.07 -4.68
C SER A 44 1.27 -13.60 -4.35
N LYS A 45 1.88 -13.06 -3.27
CA LYS A 45 1.63 -11.68 -2.82
C LYS A 45 2.15 -10.63 -3.81
N SER A 46 3.26 -10.90 -4.50
CA SER A 46 3.78 -10.00 -5.55
C SER A 46 2.85 -9.92 -6.77
N ARG A 47 2.22 -11.03 -7.17
CA ARG A 47 1.26 -11.04 -8.28
C ARG A 47 0.00 -10.25 -7.95
N THR A 48 -0.56 -10.42 -6.75
CA THR A 48 -1.74 -9.66 -6.32
C THR A 48 -1.43 -8.17 -6.17
N ASN A 49 -0.25 -7.81 -5.67
CA ASN A 49 0.16 -6.40 -5.57
C ASN A 49 0.34 -5.74 -6.95
N ASN A 50 0.94 -6.47 -7.90
CA ASN A 50 1.09 -5.98 -9.28
C ASN A 50 -0.28 -5.81 -9.97
N GLN A 51 -1.24 -6.69 -9.68
CA GLN A 51 -2.60 -6.55 -10.20
C GLN A 51 -3.33 -5.36 -9.54
N ALA A 52 -3.21 -5.19 -8.23
CA ALA A 52 -3.77 -4.04 -7.51
C ALA A 52 -3.24 -2.71 -8.09
N HIS A 53 -1.93 -2.63 -8.32
CA HIS A 53 -1.30 -1.45 -8.89
C HIS A 53 -1.76 -1.15 -10.32
N ARG A 54 -1.99 -2.19 -11.15
CA ARG A 54 -2.56 -2.01 -12.50
C ARG A 54 -3.96 -1.40 -12.44
N HIS A 55 -4.81 -1.93 -11.57
CA HIS A 55 -6.15 -1.39 -11.36
C HIS A 55 -6.06 0.07 -10.85
N PHE A 56 -5.19 0.35 -9.90
CA PHE A 56 -4.96 1.71 -9.42
C PHE A 56 -4.57 2.68 -10.55
N ILE A 57 -3.61 2.32 -11.41
CA ILE A 57 -3.19 3.16 -12.54
C ILE A 57 -4.35 3.39 -13.51
N ALA A 58 -5.08 2.32 -13.89
CA ALA A 58 -6.21 2.43 -14.80
C ALA A 58 -7.31 3.35 -14.24
N GLY A 59 -7.62 3.22 -12.95
CA GLY A 59 -8.58 4.09 -12.27
C GLY A 59 -8.09 5.54 -12.20
N ALA A 60 -6.81 5.78 -11.93
CA ALA A 60 -6.22 7.12 -11.92
C ALA A 60 -6.29 7.80 -13.30
N GLN A 61 -6.04 7.05 -14.38
CA GLN A 61 -6.19 7.54 -15.75
C GLN A 61 -7.64 7.89 -16.09
N LEU A 62 -8.59 7.03 -15.72
CA LEU A 62 -10.02 7.28 -15.89
C LEU A 62 -10.46 8.52 -15.12
N LEU A 63 -9.98 8.70 -13.89
CA LEU A 63 -10.25 9.87 -13.07
C LEU A 63 -9.68 11.15 -13.70
N ALA A 64 -8.46 11.11 -14.22
CA ALA A 64 -7.86 12.23 -14.93
C ALA A 64 -8.69 12.62 -16.16
N ARG A 65 -9.16 11.64 -16.93
CA ARG A 65 -10.04 11.85 -18.08
C ARG A 65 -11.42 12.38 -17.68
N ALA A 66 -11.97 11.92 -16.56
CA ALA A 66 -13.23 12.41 -16.01
C ALA A 66 -13.16 13.89 -15.62
N ARG A 67 -11.98 14.37 -15.21
CA ARG A 67 -11.74 15.78 -14.87
C ARG A 67 -11.52 16.67 -16.09
N SER A 68 -10.96 16.14 -17.17
CA SER A 68 -10.70 16.92 -18.38
C SER A 68 -11.90 17.01 -19.32
N THR A 69 -12.86 16.09 -19.21
CA THR A 69 -14.08 16.13 -20.04
C THR A 69 -15.02 17.24 -19.59
N LYS A 70 -15.55 18.00 -20.57
CA LYS A 70 -16.49 19.10 -20.32
C LYS A 70 -17.92 18.61 -20.09
N THR A 71 -18.26 17.41 -20.56
CA THR A 71 -19.62 16.89 -20.50
C THR A 71 -19.86 16.15 -19.19
N LYS A 72 -20.81 16.65 -18.39
CA LYS A 72 -21.14 16.11 -17.06
C LYS A 72 -21.52 14.61 -17.08
N SER A 73 -22.28 14.18 -18.08
CA SER A 73 -22.66 12.76 -18.25
C SER A 73 -21.44 11.86 -18.46
N PHE A 74 -20.55 12.22 -19.39
CA PHE A 74 -19.30 11.49 -19.62
C PHE A 74 -18.33 11.57 -18.43
N SER A 75 -18.28 12.70 -17.73
CA SER A 75 -17.51 12.84 -16.48
C SER A 75 -18.01 11.84 -15.44
N PHE A 76 -19.33 11.74 -15.26
CA PHE A 76 -19.94 10.81 -14.33
C PHE A 76 -19.68 9.35 -14.68
N THR A 77 -19.81 8.96 -15.96
CA THR A 77 -19.54 7.57 -16.38
C THR A 77 -18.08 7.19 -16.19
N LEU A 78 -17.14 8.08 -16.55
CA LEU A 78 -15.71 7.86 -16.33
C LEU A 78 -15.35 7.82 -14.83
N ALA A 79 -15.97 8.68 -14.03
CA ALA A 79 -15.79 8.66 -12.57
C ALA A 79 -16.33 7.36 -11.96
N LYS A 80 -17.47 6.85 -12.45
CA LYS A 80 -17.99 5.54 -12.04
C LYS A 80 -17.04 4.41 -12.41
N SER A 81 -16.50 4.39 -13.63
CA SER A 81 -15.49 3.38 -14.01
C SER A 81 -14.20 3.49 -13.20
N ALA A 82 -13.78 4.71 -12.83
CA ALA A 82 -12.64 4.91 -11.93
C ALA A 82 -12.91 4.37 -10.52
N LEU A 83 -14.15 4.51 -10.03
CA LEU A 83 -14.59 3.95 -8.75
C LEU A 83 -14.54 2.42 -8.78
N ASP A 84 -15.10 1.79 -9.83
CA ASP A 84 -15.09 0.33 -9.98
C ASP A 84 -13.65 -0.21 -10.00
N GLU A 85 -12.74 0.51 -10.64
CA GLU A 85 -11.34 0.10 -10.71
C GLU A 85 -10.61 0.29 -9.38
N ALA A 86 -10.92 1.36 -8.62
CA ALA A 86 -10.42 1.54 -7.27
C ALA A 86 -10.93 0.43 -6.33
N ASP A 87 -12.19 -0.01 -6.47
CA ASP A 87 -12.74 -1.11 -5.67
C ASP A 87 -12.05 -2.45 -5.99
N LYS A 88 -11.69 -2.71 -7.26
CA LYS A 88 -10.86 -3.88 -7.61
C LYS A 88 -9.46 -3.80 -7.02
N ALA A 89 -8.83 -2.62 -7.04
CA ALA A 89 -7.52 -2.42 -6.41
C ALA A 89 -7.61 -2.71 -4.91
N LEU A 90 -8.64 -2.21 -4.23
CA LEU A 90 -8.88 -2.43 -2.80
C LEU A 90 -9.26 -3.87 -2.46
N ALA A 91 -9.91 -4.61 -3.36
CA ALA A 91 -10.17 -6.03 -3.17
C ALA A 91 -8.87 -6.86 -3.12
N LEU A 92 -7.83 -6.40 -3.81
CA LEU A 92 -6.52 -7.04 -3.87
C LEU A 92 -5.55 -6.54 -2.78
N ASP A 93 -5.56 -5.22 -2.51
CA ASP A 93 -4.85 -4.60 -1.39
C ASP A 93 -5.77 -3.64 -0.61
N PRO A 94 -6.45 -4.13 0.44
CA PRO A 94 -7.38 -3.32 1.23
C PRO A 94 -6.72 -2.21 2.03
N ARG A 95 -5.38 -2.27 2.21
CA ARG A 95 -4.62 -1.36 3.06
C ARG A 95 -3.93 -0.25 2.28
N ASP A 96 -4.05 -0.24 0.95
CA ASP A 96 -3.44 0.79 0.12
C ASP A 96 -4.15 2.15 0.31
N PRO A 97 -3.50 3.16 0.93
CA PRO A 97 -4.09 4.48 1.10
C PRO A 97 -4.34 5.18 -0.25
N ALA A 98 -3.53 4.91 -1.28
CA ALA A 98 -3.67 5.56 -2.58
C ALA A 98 -4.95 5.12 -3.28
N ALA A 99 -5.29 3.82 -3.22
CA ALA A 99 -6.56 3.31 -3.73
C ALA A 99 -7.78 3.89 -3.00
N HIS A 100 -7.70 4.10 -1.67
CA HIS A 100 -8.76 4.80 -0.92
C HIS A 100 -8.91 6.28 -1.32
N ILE A 101 -7.80 6.98 -1.59
CA ILE A 101 -7.83 8.36 -2.11
C ILE A 101 -8.46 8.41 -3.50
N LEU A 102 -8.08 7.49 -4.39
CA LEU A 102 -8.65 7.38 -5.73
C LEU A 102 -10.17 7.17 -5.68
N LYS A 103 -10.63 6.24 -4.82
CA LYS A 103 -12.04 5.99 -4.55
C LYS A 103 -12.76 7.24 -4.07
N ALA A 104 -12.19 7.97 -3.11
CA ALA A 104 -12.78 9.21 -2.62
C ALA A 104 -12.90 10.28 -3.72
N MET A 105 -11.89 10.41 -4.57
CA MET A 105 -11.89 11.36 -5.68
C MET A 105 -12.96 11.04 -6.71
N ALA A 106 -13.12 9.76 -7.07
CA ALA A 106 -14.18 9.31 -7.96
C ALA A 106 -15.57 9.60 -7.37
N GLN A 107 -15.79 9.26 -6.10
CA GLN A 107 -17.04 9.55 -5.38
C GLN A 107 -17.34 11.06 -5.31
N THR A 108 -16.31 11.88 -5.13
CA THR A 108 -16.45 13.35 -5.12
C THR A 108 -16.90 13.88 -6.48
N LEU A 109 -16.33 13.39 -7.59
CA LEU A 109 -16.78 13.77 -8.94
C LEU A 109 -18.23 13.36 -9.22
N MET A 110 -18.67 12.23 -8.65
CA MET A 110 -20.06 11.78 -8.73
C MET A 110 -21.01 12.56 -7.83
N GLY A 111 -20.51 13.45 -6.96
CA GLY A 111 -21.30 14.24 -6.01
C GLY A 111 -21.55 13.54 -4.67
N HIS A 112 -21.01 12.35 -4.45
CA HIS A 112 -21.19 11.57 -3.23
C HIS A 112 -20.20 12.02 -2.13
N LYS A 113 -20.43 13.19 -1.53
CA LYS A 113 -19.52 13.80 -0.54
C LYS A 113 -19.33 12.97 0.74
N ALA A 114 -20.40 12.41 1.29
CA ALA A 114 -20.35 11.64 2.54
C ALA A 114 -19.52 10.34 2.45
N PRO A 115 -19.69 9.47 1.43
CA PRO A 115 -18.82 8.30 1.29
C PRO A 115 -17.40 8.67 0.87
N ALA A 116 -17.22 9.76 0.10
CA ALA A 116 -15.87 10.26 -0.22
C ALA A 116 -15.09 10.62 1.05
N LEU A 117 -15.74 11.30 2.00
CA LEU A 117 -15.14 11.64 3.27
C LEU A 117 -14.69 10.40 4.04
N LYS A 118 -15.57 9.38 4.14
CA LYS A 118 -15.23 8.11 4.81
C LYS A 118 -14.00 7.44 4.18
N SER A 119 -13.91 7.45 2.85
CA SER A 119 -12.77 6.86 2.14
C SER A 119 -11.47 7.63 2.43
N LEU A 120 -11.51 8.97 2.52
CA LEU A 120 -10.35 9.77 2.94
C LEU A 120 -9.97 9.53 4.40
N ASP A 121 -10.94 9.37 5.30
CA ASP A 121 -10.67 9.06 6.71
C ASP A 121 -9.90 7.75 6.86
N VAL A 122 -10.22 6.75 6.04
CA VAL A 122 -9.48 5.47 6.00
C VAL A 122 -8.06 5.69 5.46
N ALA A 123 -7.92 6.43 4.34
CA ALA A 123 -6.60 6.70 3.75
C ALA A 123 -5.66 7.51 4.67
N LEU A 124 -6.22 8.45 5.43
CA LEU A 124 -5.50 9.31 6.36
C LEU A 124 -5.37 8.73 7.77
N SER A 125 -5.87 7.50 8.00
CA SER A 125 -5.67 6.82 9.27
C SER A 125 -4.17 6.63 9.57
N PRO A 126 -3.72 6.71 10.83
CA PRO A 126 -2.29 6.62 11.17
C PRO A 126 -1.51 5.45 10.55
N PRO A 127 -2.06 4.21 10.43
CA PRO A 127 -1.32 3.13 9.78
C PRO A 127 -1.21 3.30 8.26
N ALA A 128 -2.25 3.85 7.61
CA ALA A 128 -2.30 4.01 6.15
C ALA A 128 -1.53 5.26 5.70
N ALA A 129 -1.62 6.35 6.45
CA ALA A 129 -0.95 7.61 6.17
C ALA A 129 0.58 7.52 6.16
N LYS A 130 1.18 6.53 6.83
CA LYS A 130 2.63 6.27 6.81
C LYS A 130 3.15 5.80 5.45
N ALA A 131 2.28 5.19 4.63
CA ALA A 131 2.64 4.72 3.30
C ALA A 131 2.47 5.80 2.22
N LEU A 132 1.84 6.93 2.54
CA LEU A 132 1.69 8.06 1.63
C LEU A 132 2.95 8.92 1.61
N SER A 133 3.28 9.46 0.44
CA SER A 133 4.22 10.58 0.36
C SER A 133 3.65 11.83 1.02
N HIS A 134 4.52 12.76 1.46
CA HIS A 134 4.09 14.04 2.05
C HIS A 134 3.13 14.81 1.12
N ARG A 135 3.38 14.76 -0.19
CA ARG A 135 2.52 15.39 -1.19
C ARG A 135 1.13 14.76 -1.26
N GLU A 136 1.06 13.43 -1.35
CA GLU A 136 -0.23 12.72 -1.41
C GLU A 136 -1.03 12.91 -0.12
N LYS A 137 -0.35 12.92 1.03
CA LYS A 137 -0.95 13.21 2.33
C LYS A 137 -1.52 14.64 2.37
N GLY A 138 -0.75 15.63 1.94
CA GLY A 138 -1.21 17.02 1.84
C GLY A 138 -2.41 17.18 0.91
N ASP A 139 -2.37 16.58 -0.28
CA ASP A 139 -3.49 16.60 -1.24
C ASP A 139 -4.75 15.93 -0.67
N ALA A 140 -4.60 14.83 0.08
CA ALA A 140 -5.70 14.13 0.73
C ALA A 140 -6.32 14.95 1.88
N LEU A 141 -5.49 15.63 2.68
CA LEU A 141 -5.94 16.52 3.75
C LEU A 141 -6.72 17.72 3.22
N VAL A 142 -6.23 18.39 2.17
CA VAL A 142 -6.96 19.48 1.50
C VAL A 142 -8.34 19.01 1.00
N ARG A 143 -8.39 17.84 0.36
CA ARG A 143 -9.66 17.26 -0.11
C ARG A 143 -10.60 16.89 1.03
N ARG A 144 -10.07 16.43 2.16
CA ARG A 144 -10.86 16.13 3.35
C ARG A 144 -11.46 17.42 3.91
N ALA A 145 -10.66 18.47 4.05
CA ALA A 145 -11.12 19.79 4.47
C ALA A 145 -12.23 20.33 3.56
N ASP A 146 -12.07 20.28 2.23
CA ASP A 146 -13.09 20.70 1.26
C ASP A 146 -14.43 19.98 1.47
N LEU A 147 -14.38 18.65 1.70
CA LEU A 147 -15.57 17.85 1.95
C LEU A 147 -16.21 18.15 3.31
N LEU A 148 -15.40 18.39 4.34
CA LEU A 148 -15.86 18.77 5.68
C LEU A 148 -16.59 20.12 5.65
N ILE A 149 -16.03 21.12 4.98
CA ILE A 149 -16.65 22.43 4.75
C ILE A 149 -17.94 22.27 3.93
N GLY A 150 -17.89 21.51 2.83
CA GLY A 150 -19.02 21.29 1.95
C GLY A 150 -20.19 20.50 2.55
N LEU A 151 -20.00 19.83 3.71
CA LEU A 151 -21.05 19.14 4.47
C LEU A 151 -21.59 19.98 5.64
N ASN A 152 -21.08 21.21 5.82
CA ASN A 152 -21.62 22.31 6.61
C ASN A 152 -22.10 21.93 8.02
N ARG A 153 -21.23 21.31 8.83
CA ARG A 153 -21.45 21.15 10.28
C ARG A 153 -20.39 21.97 10.99
N LYS A 154 -20.80 22.93 11.84
CA LYS A 154 -19.87 23.82 12.59
C LYS A 154 -18.69 23.08 13.21
N ARG A 155 -18.94 21.93 13.86
CA ARG A 155 -17.90 21.07 14.49
C ARG A 155 -16.87 20.47 13.52
N ARG A 156 -17.15 20.45 12.21
CA ARG A 156 -16.25 19.92 11.17
C ARG A 156 -15.35 20.98 10.57
N VAL A 157 -15.63 22.26 10.81
CA VAL A 157 -14.80 23.37 10.34
C VAL A 157 -13.48 23.39 11.10
N ASP A 158 -13.48 23.14 12.42
CA ASP A 158 -12.26 23.02 13.22
C ASP A 158 -11.37 21.87 12.73
N SER A 159 -11.98 20.73 12.40
CA SER A 159 -11.25 19.59 11.81
C SER A 159 -10.70 19.91 10.42
N ALA A 160 -11.46 20.64 9.59
CA ALA A 160 -10.99 21.08 8.28
C ALA A 160 -9.82 22.06 8.39
N LEU A 161 -9.84 22.95 9.38
CA LEU A 161 -8.74 23.88 9.63
C LEU A 161 -7.47 23.14 10.06
N ALA A 162 -7.58 22.20 11.00
CA ALA A 162 -6.45 21.36 11.41
C ALA A 162 -5.86 20.57 10.23
N ASP A 163 -6.71 20.05 9.34
CA ASP A 163 -6.26 19.35 8.14
C ASP A 163 -5.48 20.27 7.19
N LEU A 164 -5.94 21.51 7.01
CA LEU A 164 -5.27 22.50 6.17
C LEU A 164 -3.94 22.95 6.77
N GLU A 165 -3.88 23.16 8.09
CA GLU A 165 -2.64 23.49 8.81
C GLU A 165 -1.60 22.38 8.64
N GLU A 166 -2.01 21.11 8.81
CA GLU A 166 -1.11 19.97 8.59
C GLU A 166 -0.67 19.89 7.12
N ALA A 167 -1.57 20.11 6.16
CA ALA A 167 -1.24 20.09 4.74
C ALA A 167 -0.20 21.16 4.36
N VAL A 168 -0.32 22.36 4.94
CA VAL A 168 0.66 23.46 4.75
C VAL A 168 2.00 23.10 5.36
N GLY A 169 2.02 22.49 6.55
CA GLY A 169 3.26 22.03 7.20
C GLY A 169 4.00 20.93 6.43
N LEU A 170 3.26 20.06 5.72
CA LEU A 170 3.83 18.96 4.93
C LEU A 170 4.39 19.41 3.56
N SER A 171 3.98 20.56 3.05
CA SER A 171 4.41 21.06 1.74
C SER A 171 4.30 22.58 1.69
N PRO A 172 5.38 23.33 1.99
CA PRO A 172 5.43 24.79 1.83
C PRO A 172 5.14 25.25 0.40
N ASP A 173 5.32 24.35 -0.58
CA ASP A 173 5.13 24.57 -2.02
C ASP A 173 3.73 24.13 -2.51
N ASN A 174 2.84 23.68 -1.61
CA ASN A 174 1.46 23.34 -1.95
C ASN A 174 0.61 24.61 -2.04
N SER A 175 0.78 25.34 -3.14
CA SER A 175 0.06 26.56 -3.51
C SER A 175 -1.49 26.48 -3.43
N ARG A 176 -2.07 25.27 -3.30
CA ARG A 176 -3.51 25.08 -3.05
C ARG A 176 -3.92 25.22 -1.59
N GLY A 177 -3.05 24.97 -0.62
CA GLY A 177 -3.33 25.21 0.80
C GLY A 177 -3.47 26.71 1.10
N PHE A 178 -2.62 27.53 0.45
CA PHE A 178 -2.67 28.98 0.57
C PHE A 178 -3.94 29.63 0.02
N LEU A 179 -4.59 29.03 -1.00
CA LEU A 179 -5.83 29.57 -1.57
C LEU A 179 -7.00 29.52 -0.57
N PHE A 180 -6.96 28.63 0.43
CA PHE A 180 -7.98 28.54 1.48
C PHE A 180 -7.55 29.18 2.81
N VAL A 181 -6.25 29.47 3.01
CA VAL A 181 -5.70 29.96 4.28
C VAL A 181 -5.32 31.46 4.23
N GLY A 182 -5.30 32.12 3.07
CA GLY A 182 -4.98 33.57 3.00
C GLY A 182 -6.09 34.44 2.37
N PRO A 183 -6.47 35.60 2.94
CA PRO A 183 -6.39 36.04 4.35
C PRO A 183 -7.78 36.29 4.98
N LEU A 184 -8.00 35.79 6.19
CA LEU A 184 -8.95 36.36 7.15
C LEU A 184 -8.23 37.49 7.93
N LEU A 185 -7.83 38.53 7.21
CA LEU A 185 -7.44 39.85 7.74
C LEU A 185 -8.14 40.93 6.94
#